data_AF-A0AA88IEK1-F1
#
_entry.id   AF-A0AA88IEK1-F1
#
_cell.length_a   1.000
_cell.length_b   1.000
_cell.length_c   1.000
_cell.angle_alpha   90.00
_cell.angle_beta   90.00
_cell.angle_gamma   90.00
#
_symmetry.space_group_name_H-M   'P 1'
#
loop_
_entity.id
_entity.type
_entity.pdbx_description
1 polymer ?
#
loop_
_entity_poly.entity_id
_entity_poly.type
_entity_poly.pdbx_seq_one_letter_code
_entity_poly.pdbx_strand_id
1 'polypeptide(L)'
;MCSKIFPFTSKLIPKVFQCSIAQSRAVQSSQISYLKKIEQEEKENKIVIKATYYDSDRVNNLLPQTAIHSENCGACPLCRIGIPVMHTDVLIISQFVNSKGGIMPRKVTGLCKRMQKRIDYLVPMAQRAGLLMNLTPDYSKKDPKRRRGWKRFNTYYDESTIKY
;
A
#
# COMPACT_ATOMS: atom_id res chain seq x y z
N MET A 1 11.34 26.91 26.35
CA MET A 1 11.27 27.05 27.81
C MET A 1 10.57 25.83 28.37
N CYS A 2 11.35 24.95 28.98
CA CYS A 2 10.93 23.66 29.51
C CYS A 2 10.77 23.82 31.01
N SER A 3 9.62 23.47 31.58
CA SER A 3 9.50 23.31 33.03
C SER A 3 8.35 22.38 33.40
N LYS A 4 8.76 21.30 34.08
CA LYS A 4 8.11 20.55 35.17
C LYS A 4 7.82 19.09 34.84
N ILE A 5 8.78 18.27 35.25
CA ILE A 5 8.63 16.87 35.62
C ILE A 5 8.00 16.84 37.02
N PHE A 6 6.95 16.06 37.23
CA PHE A 6 6.74 15.27 38.45
C PHE A 6 5.87 14.05 38.13
N PRO A 7 6.14 12.86 38.72
CA PRO A 7 5.52 11.60 38.35
C PRO A 7 4.30 11.31 39.25
N PHE A 8 3.27 10.66 38.70
CA PHE A 8 2.26 10.03 39.55
C PHE A 8 1.73 8.76 38.91
N THR A 9 2.13 7.64 39.50
CA THR A 9 1.56 6.32 39.28
C THR A 9 0.22 6.22 40.01
N SER A 10 -0.83 5.83 39.31
CA SER A 10 -1.91 5.03 39.91
C SER A 10 -2.66 4.28 38.82
N LYS A 11 -2.51 2.95 38.85
CA LYS A 11 -3.42 2.00 38.20
C LYS A 11 -4.84 2.32 38.64
N LEU A 12 -5.81 2.26 37.73
CA LEU A 12 -7.19 1.78 37.94
C LEU A 12 -7.88 1.62 36.57
N ILE A 13 -8.22 0.36 36.24
CA ILE A 13 -9.17 -0.15 35.23
C ILE A 13 -10.44 -0.56 36.05
N PRO A 14 -11.70 -0.80 35.56
CA PRO A 14 -12.27 -0.89 34.19
C PRO A 14 -13.64 -0.17 33.98
N LYS A 15 -14.18 -0.25 32.75
CA LYS A 15 -15.50 -0.86 32.36
C LYS A 15 -15.68 -0.70 30.83
N VAL A 16 -15.30 -1.69 30.04
CA VAL A 16 -16.15 -2.76 29.47
C VAL A 16 -17.46 -2.23 28.87
N PHE A 17 -17.44 -2.01 27.55
CA PHE A 17 -18.62 -2.21 26.69
C PHE A 17 -18.27 -3.33 25.71
N GLN A 18 -18.77 -4.52 26.00
CA GLN A 18 -18.69 -5.68 25.12
C GLN A 18 -19.69 -5.51 23.97
N CYS A 19 -19.21 -5.50 22.73
CA CYS A 19 -19.99 -5.98 21.61
C CYS A 19 -19.29 -7.24 21.09
N SER A 20 -19.82 -8.38 21.53
CA SER A 20 -19.41 -9.72 21.17
C SER A 20 -19.82 -10.01 19.73
N ILE A 21 -18.96 -9.68 18.77
CA ILE A 21 -18.93 -10.39 17.50
C ILE A 21 -17.97 -11.55 17.72
N ALA A 22 -18.52 -12.73 18.02
CA ALA A 22 -17.80 -13.99 17.96
C ALA A 22 -17.35 -14.20 16.50
N GLN A 23 -16.21 -13.61 16.13
CA GLN A 23 -15.52 -13.98 14.91
C GLN A 23 -14.88 -15.34 15.20
N SER A 24 -15.41 -16.37 14.56
CA SER A 24 -14.77 -17.69 14.48
C SER A 24 -13.33 -17.51 14.02
N ARG A 25 -12.40 -17.56 14.97
CA ARG A 25 -10.97 -17.53 14.68
C ARG A 25 -10.65 -18.79 13.90
N ALA A 26 -10.08 -18.64 12.72
CA ALA A 26 -9.36 -19.73 12.08
C ALA A 26 -8.30 -20.24 13.07
N VAL A 27 -8.21 -21.56 13.22
CA VAL A 27 -7.32 -22.25 14.15
C VAL A 27 -5.89 -22.13 13.64
N GLN A 28 -5.19 -21.05 13.98
CA GLN A 28 -3.74 -20.95 13.85
C GLN A 28 -3.18 -20.38 15.17
N SER A 29 -2.37 -21.20 15.85
CA SER A 29 -1.67 -20.86 17.10
C SER A 29 -0.33 -20.14 16.87
N SER A 30 0.14 -20.07 15.63
CA SER A 30 1.38 -19.39 15.27
C SER A 30 1.21 -17.87 15.25
N GLN A 31 2.24 -17.14 15.69
CA GLN A 31 2.29 -15.69 15.54
C GLN A 31 2.20 -15.28 14.06
N ILE A 32 1.56 -14.13 13.77
CA ILE A 32 1.48 -13.57 12.42
C ILE A 32 2.87 -13.09 12.02
N SER A 33 3.59 -13.90 11.25
CA SER A 33 4.88 -13.53 10.66
C SER A 33 4.65 -12.62 9.45
N TYR A 34 5.16 -11.40 9.46
CA TYR A 34 5.13 -10.45 8.33
C TYR A 34 6.11 -10.85 7.21
N LEU A 35 5.98 -12.07 6.71
CA LEU A 35 6.85 -12.65 5.68
C LEU A 35 6.61 -11.95 4.35
N LYS A 36 7.71 -11.65 3.65
CA LYS A 36 7.67 -10.88 2.40
C LYS A 36 7.77 -11.73 1.14
N LYS A 37 8.47 -12.88 1.18
CA LYS A 37 8.64 -13.78 0.04
C LYS A 37 8.55 -15.25 0.45
N ILE A 38 7.85 -16.04 -0.37
CA ILE A 38 7.74 -17.49 -0.25
C ILE A 38 8.44 -18.09 -1.48
N GLU A 39 9.37 -19.00 -1.26
CA GLU A 39 10.13 -19.68 -2.30
C GLU A 39 9.81 -21.18 -2.26
N GLN A 40 9.58 -21.76 -3.43
CA GLN A 40 9.31 -23.19 -3.60
C GLN A 40 10.48 -23.82 -4.34
N GLU A 41 11.14 -24.79 -3.72
CA GLU A 41 12.18 -25.62 -4.35
C GLU A 41 11.68 -27.05 -4.49
N GLU A 42 11.73 -27.61 -5.69
CA GLU A 42 11.43 -29.02 -5.95
C GLU A 42 12.73 -29.80 -6.07
N LYS A 43 12.99 -30.68 -5.10
CA LYS A 43 14.18 -31.55 -5.09
C LYS A 43 13.76 -33.00 -5.17
N GLU A 44 14.01 -33.61 -6.33
CA GLU A 44 13.95 -35.04 -6.70
C GLU A 44 12.65 -35.80 -6.39
N ASN A 45 11.93 -35.48 -5.32
CA ASN A 45 10.53 -35.82 -5.05
C ASN A 45 9.92 -35.05 -3.84
N LYS A 46 10.53 -33.93 -3.40
CA LYS A 46 10.12 -33.15 -2.22
C LYS A 46 9.95 -31.69 -2.58
N ILE A 47 8.82 -31.10 -2.18
CA ILE A 47 8.55 -29.67 -2.29
C ILE A 47 8.98 -29.01 -0.98
N VAL A 48 10.09 -28.27 -1.01
CA VAL A 48 10.59 -27.50 0.14
C VAL A 48 10.10 -26.06 0.00
N ILE A 49 9.22 -25.65 0.90
CA ILE A 49 8.69 -24.28 0.96
C ILE A 49 9.53 -23.51 1.98
N LYS A 50 10.32 -22.53 1.52
CA LYS A 50 11.13 -21.65 2.36
C LYS A 50 10.48 -20.27 2.46
N ALA A 51 10.53 -19.70 3.66
CA ALA A 51 10.09 -18.33 3.91
C ALA A 51 11.32 -17.46 4.20
N THR A 52 11.51 -16.42 3.39
CA THR A 52 12.70 -15.56 3.46
C THR A 52 12.29 -14.11 3.68
N TYR A 53 12.98 -13.41 4.58
CA TYR A 53 12.84 -11.96 4.72
C TYR A 53 13.57 -11.26 3.57
N TYR A 54 12.87 -10.37 2.86
CA TYR A 54 13.40 -9.67 1.70
C TYR A 54 13.27 -8.16 1.91
N ASP A 55 14.37 -7.43 1.91
CA ASP A 55 14.32 -5.98 2.01
C ASP A 55 14.06 -5.33 0.65
N SER A 56 13.44 -4.15 0.66
CA SER A 56 13.14 -3.46 -0.58
C SER A 56 14.39 -2.75 -1.09
N ASP A 57 14.56 -2.72 -2.41
CA ASP A 57 15.68 -2.01 -3.04
C ASP A 57 15.66 -0.49 -2.78
N ARG A 58 14.52 0.02 -2.29
CA ARG A 58 14.25 1.44 -2.07
C ARG A 58 14.60 1.92 -0.66
N VAL A 59 15.13 1.06 0.22
CA VAL A 59 15.46 1.40 1.62
C VAL A 59 16.34 2.65 1.71
N ASN A 60 17.29 2.80 0.79
CA ASN A 60 18.21 3.95 0.77
C ASN A 60 17.55 5.26 0.30
N ASN A 61 16.44 5.18 -0.44
CA ASN A 61 15.71 6.32 -1.01
C ASN A 61 14.47 6.69 -0.19
N LEU A 62 14.33 6.16 1.02
CA LEU A 62 13.22 6.51 1.90
C LEU A 62 13.40 7.93 2.42
N LEU A 63 12.31 8.69 2.42
CA LEU A 63 12.32 10.03 3.01
C LEU A 63 12.56 9.90 4.53
N PRO A 64 13.52 10.65 5.10
CA PRO A 64 13.76 10.61 6.53
C PRO A 64 12.50 11.04 7.28
N GLN A 65 12.04 10.19 8.20
CA GLN A 65 10.82 10.39 8.99
C GLN A 65 10.86 11.72 9.79
N THR A 66 12.06 12.22 10.06
CA THR A 66 12.37 13.45 10.80
C THR A 66 12.40 14.72 9.94
N ALA A 67 12.67 14.64 8.64
CA ALA A 67 12.86 15.85 7.82
C ALA A 67 11.56 16.53 7.37
N ILE A 68 10.40 15.98 7.77
CA ILE A 68 9.10 16.46 7.32
C ILE A 68 8.12 16.63 8.51
N HIS A 69 8.61 16.74 9.74
CA HIS A 69 7.75 16.92 10.92
C HIS A 69 8.31 17.88 11.98
N SER A 70 7.50 18.89 12.33
CA SER A 70 7.26 19.15 13.74
C SER A 70 6.51 17.94 14.31
N GLU A 71 6.89 17.53 15.50
CA GLU A 71 6.79 16.17 16.06
C GLU A 71 5.35 15.67 16.36
N ASN A 72 4.32 16.34 15.83
CA ASN A 72 2.90 16.09 16.11
C ASN A 72 1.98 16.33 14.90
N CYS A 73 2.21 15.66 13.76
CA CYS A 73 1.23 15.73 12.67
C CYS A 73 0.91 14.34 12.12
N GLY A 74 -0.22 13.77 12.54
CA GLY A 74 -0.79 12.49 12.07
C GLY A 74 -1.26 12.50 10.60
N ALA A 75 -0.59 13.27 9.75
CA ALA A 75 -0.90 13.40 8.33
C ALA A 75 -0.38 12.19 7.54
N CYS A 76 -1.13 11.81 6.50
CA CYS A 76 -0.73 10.72 5.61
C CYS A 76 0.58 11.03 4.86
N PRO A 77 1.35 10.02 4.40
CA PRO A 77 2.61 10.24 3.68
C PRO A 77 2.49 11.24 2.51
N LEU A 78 1.45 11.11 1.68
CA LEU A 78 1.20 12.04 0.57
C LEU A 78 0.73 13.42 1.02
N CYS A 79 -0.10 13.47 2.08
CA CYS A 79 -0.60 14.71 2.67
C CYS A 79 0.57 15.53 3.24
N ARG A 80 1.56 14.83 3.82
CA ARG A 80 2.77 15.42 4.39
C ARG A 80 3.66 16.05 3.33
N ILE A 81 3.74 15.41 2.16
CA ILE A 81 4.50 15.90 1.01
C ILE A 81 3.79 17.10 0.34
N GLY A 82 2.45 17.16 0.39
CA GLY A 82 1.68 18.30 -0.10
C GLY A 82 1.61 18.43 -1.64
N ILE A 83 2.05 17.40 -2.38
CA ILE A 83 2.07 17.42 -3.85
C ILE A 83 0.71 16.93 -4.41
N PRO A 84 0.12 17.63 -5.39
CA PRO A 84 -1.04 17.12 -6.12
C PRO A 84 -0.63 15.95 -7.01
N VAL A 85 -1.19 14.76 -6.77
CA VAL A 85 -0.87 13.56 -7.55
C VAL A 85 -1.80 13.44 -8.76
N MET A 86 -1.19 13.31 -9.94
CA MET A 86 -1.83 13.10 -11.24
C MET A 86 -1.70 11.65 -11.68
N HIS A 87 -2.53 11.19 -12.64
CA HIS A 87 -2.45 9.80 -13.12
C HIS A 87 -1.18 9.54 -13.96
N THR A 88 -0.54 10.61 -14.43
CA THR A 88 0.75 10.60 -15.13
C THR A 88 1.94 10.36 -14.21
N ASP A 89 1.79 10.53 -12.90
CA ASP A 89 2.89 10.44 -11.93
C ASP A 89 3.19 8.98 -11.57
N VAL A 90 3.70 8.25 -12.56
CA VAL A 90 4.01 6.81 -12.48
C VAL A 90 4.92 6.49 -11.30
N LEU A 91 5.89 7.36 -10.99
CA LEU A 91 6.84 7.16 -9.90
C LEU A 91 6.20 7.20 -8.52
N ILE A 92 5.17 8.01 -8.33
CA ILE A 92 4.43 8.09 -7.07
C ILE A 92 3.41 6.96 -7.00
N ILE A 93 2.64 6.76 -8.08
CA ILE A 93 1.57 5.76 -8.13
C ILE A 93 2.13 4.34 -7.95
N SER A 94 3.26 4.03 -8.57
CA SER A 94 3.90 2.70 -8.49
C SER A 94 4.34 2.31 -7.07
N GLN A 95 4.38 3.24 -6.12
CA GLN A 95 4.68 2.95 -4.72
C GLN A 95 3.49 2.32 -3.97
N PHE A 96 2.27 2.57 -4.42
CA PHE A 96 1.03 2.09 -3.79
C PHE A 96 0.43 0.86 -4.50
N VAL A 97 1.17 0.30 -5.45
CA VAL A 97 0.73 -0.81 -6.31
C VAL A 97 1.66 -2.00 -6.12
N ASN A 98 1.08 -3.19 -6.06
CA ASN A 98 1.80 -4.46 -6.00
C ASN A 98 2.51 -4.77 -7.32
N SER A 99 3.43 -5.73 -7.30
CA SER A 99 4.10 -6.24 -8.51
C SER A 99 3.14 -6.73 -9.60
N LYS A 100 1.94 -7.21 -9.22
CA LYS A 100 0.87 -7.67 -10.13
C LYS A 100 -0.09 -6.55 -10.59
N GLY A 101 0.15 -5.30 -10.21
CA GLY A 101 -0.70 -4.17 -10.61
C GLY A 101 -1.94 -3.96 -9.72
N GLY A 102 -2.08 -4.71 -8.63
CA GLY A 102 -3.15 -4.53 -7.65
C GLY A 102 -2.83 -3.43 -6.63
N ILE A 103 -3.84 -2.68 -6.19
CA ILE A 103 -3.67 -1.58 -5.22
C ILE A 103 -3.42 -2.15 -3.82
N MET A 104 -2.46 -1.58 -3.10
CA MET A 104 -2.17 -1.96 -1.72
C MET A 104 -3.28 -1.49 -0.76
N PRO A 105 -3.63 -2.29 0.27
CA PRO A 105 -4.68 -1.91 1.22
C PRO A 105 -4.24 -0.76 2.12
N ARG A 106 -5.20 0.07 2.54
CA ARG A 106 -4.98 1.26 3.39
C ARG A 106 -4.20 0.99 4.67
N LYS A 107 -4.41 -0.19 5.27
CA LYS A 107 -3.71 -0.59 6.50
C LYS A 107 -2.19 -0.70 6.32
N VAL A 108 -1.74 -0.98 5.09
CA VAL A 108 -0.33 -1.10 4.75
C VAL A 108 0.22 0.22 4.20
N THR A 109 -0.55 0.93 3.35
CA THR A 109 -0.09 2.19 2.75
C THR A 109 -0.04 3.37 3.73
N GLY A 110 -0.80 3.33 4.82
CA GLY A 110 -0.86 4.42 5.80
C GLY A 110 -1.55 5.69 5.27
N LEU A 111 -2.31 5.59 4.18
CA LEU A 111 -3.01 6.74 3.59
C LEU A 111 -4.29 7.12 4.35
N CYS A 112 -4.62 8.41 4.32
CA CYS A 112 -5.93 8.92 4.71
C CYS A 112 -7.02 8.32 3.79
N LYS A 113 -8.25 8.19 4.28
CA LYS A 113 -9.37 7.63 3.50
C LYS A 113 -9.59 8.37 2.17
N ARG A 114 -9.51 9.71 2.19
CA ARG A 114 -9.64 10.55 0.98
C ARG A 114 -8.52 10.27 -0.02
N MET A 115 -7.28 10.21 0.45
CA MET A 115 -6.12 9.98 -0.41
C MET A 115 -6.10 8.56 -0.98
N GLN A 116 -6.48 7.56 -0.18
CA GLN A 116 -6.63 6.19 -0.66
C GLN A 116 -7.67 6.12 -1.78
N LYS A 117 -8.87 6.70 -1.59
CA LYS A 117 -9.87 6.79 -2.65
C LYS A 117 -9.33 7.44 -3.93
N ARG A 118 -8.54 8.51 -3.79
CA ARG A 118 -7.91 9.17 -4.94
C ARG A 118 -6.97 8.23 -5.69
N ILE A 119 -6.10 7.51 -4.98
CA ILE A 119 -5.22 6.48 -5.57
C ILE A 119 -6.04 5.36 -6.22
N ASP A 120 -7.17 4.98 -5.63
CA ASP A 120 -8.08 3.97 -6.17
C ASP A 120 -8.64 4.35 -7.56
N TYR A 121 -8.75 5.65 -7.87
CA TYR A 121 -9.11 6.14 -9.21
C TYR A 121 -7.91 6.36 -10.12
N LEU A 122 -6.81 6.93 -9.59
CA LEU A 122 -5.62 7.26 -10.39
C LEU A 122 -4.92 6.00 -10.94
N VAL A 123 -4.86 4.91 -10.16
CA VAL A 123 -4.20 3.66 -10.61
C VAL A 123 -4.90 3.06 -11.83
N PRO A 124 -6.23 2.83 -11.83
CA PRO A 124 -6.93 2.36 -13.03
C PRO A 124 -6.82 3.32 -14.22
N MET A 125 -6.82 4.63 -14.00
CA MET A 125 -6.62 5.62 -15.07
C MET A 125 -5.25 5.44 -15.72
N ALA A 126 -4.18 5.40 -14.91
CA ALA A 126 -2.81 5.18 -15.38
C ALA A 126 -2.64 3.83 -16.11
N GLN A 127 -3.28 2.76 -15.61
CA GLN A 127 -3.26 1.46 -16.28
C GLN A 127 -3.95 1.47 -17.64
N ARG A 128 -5.13 2.12 -17.74
CA ARG A 128 -5.88 2.24 -19.00
C ARG A 128 -5.19 3.17 -20.00
N ALA A 129 -4.52 4.21 -19.52
CA ALA A 129 -3.64 5.06 -20.33
C ALA A 129 -2.37 4.34 -20.81
N GLY A 130 -2.06 3.16 -20.26
CA GLY A 130 -0.91 2.34 -20.67
C GLY A 130 0.41 2.69 -19.98
N LEU A 131 0.39 3.53 -18.93
CA LEU A 131 1.59 4.00 -18.24
C LEU A 131 2.23 2.97 -17.31
N LEU A 132 1.46 1.95 -16.87
CA LEU A 132 1.87 0.95 -15.86
C LEU A 132 1.99 -0.47 -16.44
N MET A 133 2.40 -0.62 -17.70
CA MET A 133 2.44 -1.95 -18.36
C MET A 133 3.40 -2.96 -17.69
N ASN A 134 4.48 -2.49 -17.07
CA ASN A 134 5.47 -3.36 -16.42
C ASN A 134 4.89 -4.14 -15.23
N LEU A 135 3.90 -3.58 -14.55
CA LEU A 135 3.25 -4.16 -13.37
C LEU A 135 2.08 -5.09 -13.74
N THR A 136 1.76 -5.23 -15.03
CA THR A 136 0.64 -6.08 -15.44
C THR A 136 1.03 -7.56 -15.35
N PRO A 137 0.09 -8.45 -14.99
CA PRO A 137 0.39 -9.88 -14.86
C PRO A 137 0.83 -10.46 -16.20
N ASP A 138 1.69 -11.48 -16.17
CA ASP A 138 2.39 -11.97 -17.36
C ASP A 138 1.46 -12.58 -18.42
N TYR A 139 0.29 -13.10 -18.02
CA TYR A 139 -0.71 -13.59 -18.98
C TYR A 139 -1.32 -12.46 -19.82
N SER A 140 -1.27 -11.22 -19.33
CA SER A 140 -1.67 -10.06 -20.11
C SER A 140 -0.51 -9.75 -21.04
N LYS A 141 -0.74 -9.81 -22.36
CA LYS A 141 0.29 -9.75 -23.41
C LYS A 141 1.11 -8.44 -23.46
N LYS A 142 1.02 -7.56 -22.43
CA LYS A 142 1.59 -6.22 -22.14
C LYS A 142 1.46 -5.17 -23.25
N ASP A 143 1.22 -5.61 -24.47
CA ASP A 143 1.02 -4.84 -25.69
C ASP A 143 -0.40 -4.24 -25.76
N PRO A 144 -0.53 -2.90 -25.83
CA PRO A 144 -1.81 -2.22 -25.99
C PRO A 144 -2.57 -2.60 -27.27
N LYS A 145 -1.87 -2.85 -28.38
CA LYS A 145 -2.50 -3.10 -29.68
C LYS A 145 -3.27 -4.42 -29.71
N ARG A 146 -2.86 -5.38 -28.87
CA ARG A 146 -3.48 -6.70 -28.74
C ARG A 146 -4.72 -6.71 -27.83
N ARG A 147 -5.12 -5.55 -27.27
CA ARG A 147 -6.30 -5.45 -26.41
C ARG A 147 -7.59 -5.51 -27.22
N ARG A 148 -8.64 -6.07 -26.60
CA ARG A 148 -9.95 -6.24 -27.25
C ARG A 148 -10.72 -4.91 -27.30
N GLY A 149 -11.31 -4.63 -28.47
CA GLY A 149 -12.26 -3.53 -28.68
C GLY A 149 -11.62 -2.16 -28.49
N TRP A 150 -12.33 -1.25 -27.84
CA TRP A 150 -11.90 0.13 -27.65
C TRP A 150 -10.65 0.31 -26.78
N LYS A 151 -10.30 -0.70 -25.96
CA LYS A 151 -9.12 -0.68 -25.06
C LYS A 151 -7.76 -0.67 -25.78
N ARG A 152 -7.75 -0.87 -27.10
CA ARG A 152 -6.54 -0.79 -27.93
C ARG A 152 -6.14 0.64 -28.29
N PHE A 153 -7.08 1.57 -28.17
CA PHE A 153 -6.87 2.97 -28.51
C PHE A 153 -6.35 3.74 -27.31
N ASN A 154 -5.57 4.80 -27.57
CA ASN A 154 -5.06 5.67 -26.53
C ASN A 154 -6.24 6.31 -25.77
N THR A 155 -6.17 6.28 -24.45
CA THR A 155 -7.18 6.88 -23.57
C THR A 155 -6.50 7.90 -22.68
N TYR A 156 -7.06 9.10 -22.64
CA TYR A 156 -6.58 10.21 -21.81
C TYR A 156 -7.64 10.51 -20.73
N TYR A 157 -7.18 10.96 -19.56
CA TYR A 157 -8.06 11.30 -18.44
C TYR A 157 -7.79 12.72 -17.99
N ASP A 158 -8.85 13.37 -17.49
CA ASP A 158 -8.77 14.63 -16.79
C ASP A 158 -9.13 14.40 -15.31
N GLU A 159 -8.18 14.69 -14.42
CA GLU A 159 -8.31 14.49 -12.99
C GLU A 159 -9.34 15.42 -12.34
N SER A 160 -9.66 16.56 -12.98
CA SER A 160 -10.70 17.48 -12.50
C SER A 160 -12.07 16.81 -12.44
N THR A 161 -12.26 15.74 -13.23
CA THR A 161 -13.52 14.99 -13.31
C THR A 161 -13.70 14.01 -12.14
N ILE A 162 -12.65 13.77 -11.32
CA ILE A 162 -12.71 12.81 -10.22
C ILE A 162 -13.61 13.35 -9.09
N LYS A 163 -14.74 12.68 -8.84
CA LYS A 163 -15.64 12.96 -7.72
C LYS A 163 -15.27 12.07 -6.52
N TYR A 164 -15.06 12.66 -5.33
CA TYR A 164 -14.60 11.95 -4.12
C TYR A 164 -15.62 11.89 -2.97
#